data_AF-A0A938LZL7-F1
#
_entry.id   AF-A0A938LZL7-F1
#
_cell.length_a   1.000
_cell.length_b   1.000
_cell.length_c   1.000
_cell.angle_alpha   90.00
_cell.angle_beta   90.00
_cell.angle_gamma   90.00
#
_symmetry.space_group_name_H-M   'P 1'
#
loop_
_entity.id
_entity.type
_entity.pdbx_description
1 polymer ?
#
loop_
_entity_poly.entity_id
_entity_poly.type
_entity_poly.pdbx_seq_one_letter_code
_entity_poly.pdbx_strand_id
1 'polypeptide(L)'
;MERLKNFLCVDEGAISPVIEKARIRGSLKSPLIPELTEIVIVDGEGIGHDAREARILSARHFDYFRISDAIVLVENSEKPFTGGGKSALASIAETGYLPQFYLAFTRLDLVESEREDREHQKREADKGLRNALHALKDEGIQINRRDFNIRYFSNMDKPQPDDATRVEFATLIEAILKRHGEVKARFVEPIFDYELLAGFLVNATTSLRRAWGDYTQSGAWQTHRAFAYRMSWRQDEFRWLKPVAEFTISLVTSLRPFVSNPLRWSEETTEAHRKDCVERLKREISQELLRFVRNEVLDEEHDNWEAAAELRGRGTTSEMRRMIHNIICTAAPELTGEHAKQFKDAIKSTIGSCIRKCKG
;
A
#
# COMPACT_ATOMS: atom_id res chain seq x y z
N MET A 1 25.08 -9.77 18.60
CA MET A 1 23.90 -8.89 18.56
C MET A 1 24.18 -7.53 19.19
N GLU A 2 24.70 -7.43 20.43
CA GLU A 2 24.99 -6.13 21.08
C GLU A 2 25.89 -5.18 20.25
N ARG A 3 26.96 -5.69 19.62
CA ARG A 3 27.86 -4.87 18.78
C ARG A 3 27.18 -4.24 17.56
N LEU A 4 26.15 -4.89 16.99
CA LEU A 4 25.40 -4.38 15.83
C LEU A 4 24.36 -3.34 16.26
N LYS A 5 23.85 -3.43 17.50
CA LYS A 5 22.84 -2.52 18.03
C LYS A 5 23.35 -1.07 17.99
N ASN A 6 24.59 -0.83 18.40
CA ASN A 6 25.21 0.51 18.40
C ASN A 6 25.33 1.14 17.01
N PHE A 7 25.40 0.36 15.93
CA PHE A 7 25.45 0.87 14.56
C PHE A 7 24.06 1.11 13.96
N LEU A 8 23.05 0.40 14.44
CA LEU A 8 21.69 0.39 13.91
C LEU A 8 20.68 1.17 14.77
N CYS A 9 21.11 1.74 15.91
CA CYS A 9 20.31 2.66 16.73
C CYS A 9 20.00 3.98 16.00
N VAL A 10 19.26 4.88 16.65
CA VAL A 10 18.92 6.23 16.12
C VAL A 10 19.83 7.32 16.73
N ASP A 11 20.83 6.91 17.51
CA ASP A 11 21.71 7.81 18.26
C ASP A 11 22.85 8.40 17.41
N GLU A 12 23.52 9.43 17.92
CA GLU A 12 24.68 10.05 17.27
C GLU A 12 25.78 9.01 16.98
N GLY A 13 26.21 8.94 15.71
CA GLY A 13 27.15 7.90 15.23
C GLY A 13 26.47 6.66 14.63
N ALA A 14 25.14 6.58 14.62
CA ALA A 14 24.41 5.55 13.90
C ALA A 14 24.59 5.67 12.38
N ILE A 15 24.74 4.53 11.72
CA ILE A 15 24.78 4.44 10.25
C ILE A 15 23.40 4.13 9.66
N SER A 16 22.39 3.84 10.49
CA SER A 16 21.01 3.61 10.05
C SER A 16 20.47 4.70 9.11
N PRO A 17 20.78 6.01 9.26
CA PRO A 17 20.25 7.03 8.35
C PRO A 17 20.85 7.00 6.93
N VAL A 18 21.98 6.31 6.73
CA VAL A 18 22.65 6.19 5.42
C VAL A 18 22.46 4.81 4.79
N ILE A 19 21.80 3.88 5.48
CA ILE A 19 21.49 2.54 4.98
C ILE A 19 20.11 2.54 4.32
N GLU A 20 20.05 2.23 3.04
CA GLU A 20 18.76 2.11 2.33
C GLU A 20 18.10 0.72 2.52
N LYS A 21 18.92 -0.33 2.55
CA LYS A 21 18.51 -1.74 2.67
C LYS A 21 19.60 -2.55 3.38
N ALA A 22 19.18 -3.48 4.23
CA ALA A 22 20.05 -4.51 4.79
C ALA A 22 19.50 -5.90 4.42
N ARG A 23 20.38 -6.81 4.00
CA ARG A 23 20.00 -8.20 3.70
C ARG A 23 20.78 -9.14 4.62
N ILE A 24 20.04 -9.96 5.37
CA ILE A 24 20.59 -11.03 6.18
C ILE A 24 20.24 -12.36 5.49
N ARG A 25 21.24 -13.22 5.30
CA ARG A 25 21.06 -14.56 4.71
C ARG A 25 21.84 -15.59 5.52
N GLY A 26 21.23 -16.73 5.76
CA GLY A 26 21.84 -17.88 6.43
C GLY A 26 20.78 -18.87 6.90
N SER A 27 21.22 -19.95 7.55
CA SER A 27 20.33 -20.91 8.22
C SER A 27 19.85 -20.33 9.55
N LEU A 28 18.97 -19.31 9.46
CA LEU A 28 18.35 -18.69 10.62
C LEU A 28 17.26 -19.63 11.16
N LYS A 29 17.59 -20.42 12.18
CA LYS A 29 16.65 -21.34 12.81
C LYS A 29 15.80 -20.61 13.83
N SER A 30 14.49 -20.88 13.81
CA SER A 30 13.54 -20.46 14.84
C SER A 30 12.75 -21.67 15.31
N PRO A 31 12.54 -21.86 16.62
CA PRO A 31 11.67 -22.92 17.12
C PRO A 31 10.20 -22.73 16.70
N LEU A 32 9.83 -21.55 16.17
CA LEU A 32 8.47 -21.22 15.72
C LEU A 32 8.22 -21.55 14.24
N ILE A 33 9.26 -21.88 13.47
CA ILE A 33 9.17 -22.15 12.04
C ILE A 33 9.59 -23.61 11.80
N PRO A 34 8.81 -24.42 11.04
CA PRO A 34 9.18 -25.80 10.76
C PRO A 34 10.56 -25.89 10.09
N GLU A 35 11.39 -26.87 10.47
CA GLU A 35 12.83 -26.91 10.15
C GLU A 35 13.21 -26.84 8.66
N LEU A 36 12.33 -27.29 7.77
CA LEU A 36 12.56 -27.34 6.32
C LEU A 36 11.83 -26.23 5.55
N THR A 37 11.44 -25.17 6.24
CA THR A 37 10.70 -24.06 5.65
C THR A 37 11.64 -22.98 5.12
N GLU A 38 11.64 -22.76 3.80
CA GLU A 38 12.34 -21.63 3.19
C GLU A 38 11.42 -20.40 3.13
N ILE A 39 11.77 -19.33 3.86
CA ILE A 39 11.01 -18.08 3.87
C ILE A 39 11.95 -16.90 3.66
N VAL A 40 11.48 -15.91 2.91
CA VAL A 40 12.04 -14.56 2.88
C VAL A 40 11.10 -13.64 3.65
N ILE A 41 11.61 -12.99 4.69
CA ILE A 41 10.90 -11.95 5.43
C ILE A 41 11.42 -10.60 4.97
N VAL A 42 10.52 -9.74 4.54
CA VAL A 42 10.82 -8.32 4.28
C VAL A 42 10.23 -7.53 5.43
N ASP A 43 11.10 -6.99 6.28
CA ASP A 43 10.70 -6.03 7.30
C ASP A 43 10.59 -4.64 6.66
N GLY A 44 9.39 -4.04 6.76
CA GLY A 44 9.06 -2.77 6.13
C GLY A 44 9.39 -1.58 7.02
N GLU A 45 9.46 -0.39 6.43
CA GLU A 45 9.48 0.83 7.23
C GLU A 45 8.15 0.99 7.98
N GLY A 46 8.20 1.54 9.20
CA GLY A 46 7.00 1.79 9.99
C GLY A 46 5.99 2.66 9.23
N ILE A 47 4.71 2.29 9.34
CA ILE A 47 3.63 3.02 8.70
C ILE A 47 3.28 4.23 9.57
N GLY A 48 3.99 5.34 9.36
CA GLY A 48 3.73 6.69 9.88
C GLY A 48 3.25 6.78 11.35
N HIS A 49 4.09 7.30 12.24
CA HIS A 49 3.68 7.51 13.64
C HIS A 49 2.72 8.69 13.85
N ASP A 50 2.68 9.65 12.92
CA ASP A 50 1.76 10.78 12.96
C ASP A 50 0.66 10.71 11.89
N ALA A 51 -0.46 11.38 12.15
CA ALA A 51 -1.65 11.32 11.32
C ALA A 51 -1.48 11.91 9.89
N ARG A 52 -0.41 12.66 9.61
CA ARG A 52 -0.16 13.20 8.26
C ARG A 52 0.63 12.21 7.42
N GLU A 53 1.67 11.60 7.99
CA GLU A 53 2.49 10.60 7.29
C GLU A 53 1.75 9.26 7.12
N ALA A 54 0.87 8.95 8.08
CA ALA A 54 0.02 7.77 8.13
C ALA A 54 -1.10 7.72 7.07
N ARG A 55 -1.37 8.81 6.33
CA ARG A 55 -2.56 8.91 5.45
C ARG A 55 -2.60 7.85 4.36
N ILE A 56 -1.45 7.51 3.78
CA ILE A 56 -1.32 6.58 2.67
C ILE A 56 0.01 5.82 2.76
N LEU A 57 0.00 4.55 2.35
CA LEU A 57 1.21 3.75 2.22
C LEU A 57 2.14 4.36 1.16
N SER A 58 3.45 4.24 1.37
CA SER A 58 4.43 4.62 0.35
C SER A 58 4.35 3.71 -0.87
N ALA A 59 4.76 4.23 -2.03
CA ALA A 59 4.85 3.47 -3.28
C ALA A 59 5.71 2.19 -3.12
N ARG A 60 6.75 2.25 -2.28
CA ARG A 60 7.63 1.13 -1.91
C ARG A 60 6.90 -0.04 -1.25
N HIS A 61 5.84 0.21 -0.47
CA HIS A 61 5.04 -0.90 0.09
C HIS A 61 4.36 -1.72 -1.01
N PHE A 62 3.81 -1.04 -2.03
CA PHE A 62 3.15 -1.70 -3.14
C PHE A 62 4.11 -2.53 -4.01
N ASP A 63 5.38 -2.11 -4.13
CA ASP A 63 6.41 -2.92 -4.79
C ASP A 63 6.64 -4.25 -4.08
N TYR A 64 6.69 -4.23 -2.74
CA TYR A 64 6.84 -5.45 -1.96
C TYR A 64 5.58 -6.30 -1.97
N PHE A 65 4.39 -5.69 -1.94
CA PHE A 65 3.13 -6.43 -2.06
C PHE A 65 3.07 -7.28 -3.33
N ARG A 66 3.65 -6.79 -4.44
CA ARG A 66 3.71 -7.51 -5.72
C ARG A 66 4.50 -8.82 -5.65
N ILE A 67 5.61 -8.83 -4.94
CA ILE A 67 6.53 -9.97 -4.91
C ILE A 67 6.31 -10.89 -3.72
N SER A 68 5.41 -10.52 -2.81
CA SER A 68 5.11 -11.28 -1.60
C SER A 68 3.93 -12.22 -1.79
N ASP A 69 4.08 -13.45 -1.32
CA ASP A 69 2.98 -14.43 -1.23
C ASP A 69 1.96 -14.08 -0.13
N ALA A 70 2.41 -13.34 0.90
CA ALA A 70 1.62 -12.91 2.04
C ALA A 70 2.04 -11.50 2.49
N ILE A 71 1.05 -10.72 2.93
CA ILE A 71 1.23 -9.39 3.51
C ILE A 71 0.73 -9.44 4.95
N VAL A 72 1.60 -9.16 5.91
CA VAL A 72 1.24 -9.17 7.33
C VAL A 72 1.28 -7.73 7.86
N LEU A 73 0.14 -7.19 8.25
CA LEU A 73 0.10 -5.94 9.02
C LEU A 73 0.20 -6.28 10.49
N VAL A 74 1.25 -5.80 11.14
CA VAL A 74 1.46 -5.94 12.58
C VAL A 74 0.84 -4.74 13.29
N GLU A 75 -0.10 -5.00 14.18
CA GLU A 75 -0.81 -3.97 14.95
C GLU A 75 -0.68 -4.18 16.45
N ASN A 76 -0.69 -3.08 17.20
CA ASN A 76 -0.66 -3.14 18.67
C ASN A 76 -2.08 -3.40 19.20
N SER A 77 -2.26 -4.47 19.98
CA SER A 77 -3.52 -4.82 20.61
C SER A 77 -4.02 -3.83 21.66
N GLU A 78 -3.12 -3.11 22.34
CA GLU A 78 -3.49 -2.14 23.40
C GLU A 78 -4.26 -0.95 22.81
N LYS A 79 -3.82 -0.46 21.65
CA LYS A 79 -4.37 0.71 20.95
C LYS A 79 -4.43 0.47 19.43
N PRO A 80 -5.26 -0.49 18.96
CA PRO A 80 -5.33 -0.86 17.56
C PRO A 80 -5.66 0.31 16.66
N PHE A 81 -4.98 0.43 15.52
CA PHE A 81 -5.32 1.38 14.45
C PHE A 81 -5.28 2.86 14.87
N THR A 82 -4.53 3.21 15.92
CA THR A 82 -4.33 4.61 16.34
C THR A 82 -3.30 5.35 15.48
N GLY A 83 -2.45 4.61 14.75
CA GLY A 83 -1.52 5.13 13.75
C GLY A 83 -2.00 4.89 12.30
N GLY A 84 -1.07 4.55 11.40
CA GLY A 84 -1.37 4.35 9.98
C GLY A 84 -2.01 3.01 9.59
N GLY A 85 -2.33 2.12 10.53
CA GLY A 85 -2.93 0.82 10.22
C GLY A 85 -4.27 0.88 9.50
N LYS A 86 -5.13 1.86 9.80
CA LYS A 86 -6.42 2.04 9.09
C LYS A 86 -6.18 2.33 7.61
N SER A 87 -5.26 3.25 7.32
CA SER A 87 -4.90 3.63 5.95
C SER A 87 -4.16 2.51 5.21
N ALA A 88 -3.37 1.71 5.91
CA ALA A 88 -2.76 0.51 5.36
C ALA A 88 -3.82 -0.50 4.93
N LEU A 89 -4.79 -0.77 5.81
CA LEU A 89 -5.92 -1.66 5.52
C LEU A 89 -6.76 -1.16 4.35
N ALA A 90 -7.03 0.15 4.28
CA ALA A 90 -7.70 0.79 3.13
C ALA A 90 -6.92 0.54 1.83
N SER A 91 -5.62 0.83 1.83
CA SER A 91 -4.75 0.69 0.66
C SER A 91 -4.71 -0.75 0.16
N ILE A 92 -4.57 -1.73 1.07
CA ILE A 92 -4.56 -3.17 0.76
C ILE A 92 -5.89 -3.62 0.12
N ALA A 93 -7.01 -3.09 0.61
CA ALA A 93 -8.33 -3.41 0.08
C ALA A 93 -8.58 -2.84 -1.31
N GLU A 94 -8.24 -1.57 -1.50
CA GLU A 94 -8.43 -0.89 -2.79
C GLU A 94 -7.55 -1.51 -3.88
N THR A 95 -6.35 -1.97 -3.54
CA THR A 95 -5.37 -2.54 -4.49
C THR A 95 -5.51 -4.04 -4.77
N GLY A 96 -6.55 -4.70 -4.26
CA GLY A 96 -6.83 -6.12 -4.53
C GLY A 96 -5.89 -7.11 -3.81
N TYR A 97 -5.24 -6.66 -2.74
CA TYR A 97 -4.29 -7.47 -1.96
C TYR A 97 -4.90 -8.17 -0.74
N LEU A 98 -6.19 -7.91 -0.44
CA LEU A 98 -6.91 -8.57 0.66
C LEU A 98 -6.77 -10.10 0.68
N PRO A 99 -6.83 -10.83 -0.45
CA PRO A 99 -6.72 -12.28 -0.39
C PRO A 99 -5.42 -12.79 0.26
N GLN A 100 -4.30 -12.08 0.12
CA GLN A 100 -3.00 -12.46 0.72
C GLN A 100 -2.70 -11.71 2.02
N PHE A 101 -3.69 -11.00 2.56
CA PHE A 101 -3.54 -10.18 3.75
C PHE A 101 -3.77 -10.97 5.03
N TYR A 102 -2.94 -10.70 6.03
CA TYR A 102 -3.03 -11.19 7.39
C TYR A 102 -2.87 -10.02 8.35
N LEU A 103 -3.68 -9.99 9.40
CA LEU A 103 -3.54 -9.04 10.49
C LEU A 103 -2.97 -9.76 11.72
N ALA A 104 -1.86 -9.26 12.23
CA ALA A 104 -1.17 -9.79 13.39
C ALA A 104 -1.27 -8.80 14.54
N PHE A 105 -2.12 -9.09 15.50
CA PHE A 105 -2.20 -8.37 16.76
C PHE A 105 -1.06 -8.79 17.68
N THR A 106 -0.28 -7.82 18.15
CA THR A 106 0.86 -8.02 19.07
C THR A 106 0.61 -7.33 20.41
N ARG A 107 1.37 -7.74 21.43
CA ARG A 107 1.24 -7.21 22.80
C ARG A 107 -0.15 -7.46 23.39
N LEU A 108 -0.77 -8.58 23.03
CA LEU A 108 -2.08 -8.95 23.55
C LEU A 108 -2.05 -9.09 25.09
N ASP A 109 -0.90 -9.52 25.65
CA ASP A 109 -0.66 -9.61 27.09
C ASP A 109 -0.71 -8.26 27.82
N LEU A 110 -0.55 -7.13 27.11
CA LEU A 110 -0.62 -5.79 27.69
C LEU A 110 -2.02 -5.17 27.60
N VAL A 111 -3.00 -5.86 27.00
CA VAL A 111 -4.36 -5.35 26.89
C VAL A 111 -5.00 -5.32 28.27
N GLU A 112 -5.20 -4.11 28.77
CA GLU A 112 -6.00 -3.84 29.96
C GLU A 112 -7.42 -4.37 29.76
N SER A 113 -7.87 -5.23 30.66
CA SER A 113 -9.19 -5.84 30.55
C SER A 113 -9.70 -6.24 31.93
N GLU A 114 -11.02 -6.20 32.12
CA GLU A 114 -11.63 -6.48 33.43
C GLU A 114 -11.39 -7.92 33.91
N ARG A 115 -11.02 -8.80 32.98
CA ARG A 115 -10.65 -10.19 33.20
C ARG A 115 -9.36 -10.46 32.45
N GLU A 116 -8.32 -10.87 33.16
CA GLU A 116 -7.02 -11.28 32.58
C GLU A 116 -7.11 -12.64 31.85
N ASP A 117 -8.09 -12.79 30.95
CA ASP A 117 -8.25 -13.93 30.08
C ASP A 117 -8.01 -13.56 28.61
N ARG A 118 -7.31 -14.43 27.89
CA ARG A 118 -6.87 -14.19 26.50
C ARG A 118 -8.03 -13.90 25.56
N GLU A 119 -9.18 -14.53 25.77
CA GLU A 119 -10.35 -14.35 24.90
C GLU A 119 -11.02 -12.99 25.12
N HIS A 120 -10.98 -12.44 26.33
CA HIS A 120 -11.39 -11.08 26.61
C HIS A 120 -10.44 -10.06 25.97
N GLN A 121 -9.13 -10.25 26.11
CA GLN A 121 -8.13 -9.41 25.44
C GLN A 121 -8.30 -9.40 23.90
N LYS A 122 -8.56 -10.57 23.29
CA LYS A 122 -8.87 -10.67 21.85
C LYS A 122 -10.13 -9.88 21.48
N ARG A 123 -11.18 -9.96 22.30
CA ARG A 123 -12.43 -9.21 22.07
C ARG A 123 -12.22 -7.70 22.13
N GLU A 124 -11.36 -7.21 23.03
CA GLU A 124 -10.99 -5.79 23.10
C GLU A 124 -10.21 -5.34 21.86
N ALA A 125 -9.18 -6.09 21.44
CA ALA A 125 -8.46 -5.80 20.20
C ALA A 125 -9.41 -5.79 18.97
N ASP A 126 -10.35 -6.73 18.93
CA ASP A 126 -11.36 -6.81 17.88
C ASP A 126 -12.36 -5.64 17.91
N LYS A 127 -12.60 -4.98 19.06
CA LYS A 127 -13.39 -3.73 19.09
C LYS A 127 -12.68 -2.65 18.27
N GLY A 128 -11.37 -2.50 18.44
CA GLY A 128 -10.56 -1.57 17.67
C GLY A 128 -10.65 -1.84 16.16
N LEU A 129 -10.55 -3.11 15.76
CA LEU A 129 -10.76 -3.50 14.36
C LEU A 129 -12.16 -3.17 13.84
N ARG A 130 -13.22 -3.50 14.60
CA ARG A 130 -14.59 -3.18 14.18
C ARG A 130 -14.80 -1.70 13.96
N ASN A 131 -14.23 -0.86 14.83
CA ASN A 131 -14.28 0.59 14.67
C ASN A 131 -13.55 1.06 13.41
N ALA A 132 -12.36 0.50 13.13
CA ALA A 132 -11.61 0.81 11.91
C ALA A 132 -12.39 0.38 10.65
N LEU A 133 -12.97 -0.83 10.64
CA LEU A 133 -13.79 -1.33 9.53
C LEU A 133 -15.06 -0.49 9.32
N HIS A 134 -15.69 -0.02 10.40
CA HIS A 134 -16.84 0.89 10.31
C HIS A 134 -16.44 2.22 9.67
N ALA A 135 -15.35 2.84 10.12
CA ALA A 135 -14.86 4.09 9.55
C ALA A 135 -14.52 3.94 8.06
N LEU A 136 -13.90 2.83 7.66
CA LEU A 136 -13.62 2.55 6.25
C LEU A 136 -14.89 2.35 5.43
N LYS A 137 -15.93 1.74 6.01
CA LYS A 137 -17.24 1.61 5.36
C LYS A 137 -17.87 2.97 5.11
N ASP A 138 -17.77 3.91 6.05
CA ASP A 138 -18.25 5.29 5.90
C ASP A 138 -17.50 6.03 4.78
N GLU A 139 -16.24 5.66 4.54
CA GLU A 139 -15.40 6.13 3.42
C GLU A 139 -15.66 5.37 2.10
N GLY A 140 -16.62 4.44 2.05
CA GLY A 140 -16.97 3.65 0.85
C GLY A 140 -16.10 2.40 0.61
N ILE A 141 -15.20 2.09 1.53
CA ILE A 141 -14.31 0.92 1.47
C ILE A 141 -14.94 -0.22 2.26
N GLN A 142 -15.46 -1.21 1.55
CA GLN A 142 -16.13 -2.36 2.17
C GLN A 142 -15.15 -3.51 2.36
N ILE A 143 -14.86 -3.83 3.62
CA ILE A 143 -14.01 -4.94 4.01
C ILE A 143 -14.77 -5.78 5.02
N ASN A 144 -14.93 -7.08 4.75
CA ASN A 144 -15.49 -7.99 5.74
C ASN A 144 -14.36 -8.55 6.60
N ARG A 145 -14.59 -8.64 7.90
CA ARG A 145 -13.67 -9.29 8.86
C ARG A 145 -13.27 -10.72 8.44
N ARG A 146 -14.10 -11.40 7.64
CA ARG A 146 -13.86 -12.76 7.13
C ARG A 146 -12.99 -12.80 5.87
N ASP A 147 -12.74 -11.65 5.23
CA ASP A 147 -11.94 -11.57 4.01
C ASP A 147 -10.45 -11.80 4.27
N PHE A 148 -10.01 -11.75 5.53
CA PHE A 148 -8.61 -11.95 5.92
C PHE A 148 -8.46 -12.68 7.26
N ASN A 149 -7.28 -13.27 7.47
CA ASN A 149 -6.94 -14.00 8.68
C ASN A 149 -6.42 -13.05 9.76
N ILE A 150 -6.77 -13.31 11.02
CA ILE A 150 -6.24 -12.58 12.16
C ILE A 150 -5.53 -13.55 13.09
N ARG A 151 -4.39 -13.11 13.61
CA ARG A 151 -3.58 -13.82 14.60
C ARG A 151 -3.32 -12.90 15.77
N TYR A 152 -3.24 -13.48 16.96
CA TYR A 152 -2.99 -12.74 18.19
C TYR A 152 -1.78 -13.31 18.89
N PHE A 153 -0.83 -12.43 19.22
CA PHE A 153 0.45 -12.77 19.79
C PHE A 153 0.63 -12.06 21.14
N SER A 154 1.10 -12.83 22.12
CA SER A 154 1.45 -12.36 23.46
C SER A 154 2.90 -12.72 23.77
N ASN A 155 3.53 -11.99 24.69
CA ASN A 155 4.82 -12.37 25.28
C ASN A 155 5.94 -12.64 24.23
N MET A 156 5.92 -11.92 23.11
CA MET A 156 6.87 -12.11 22.00
C MET A 156 8.27 -11.56 22.31
N ASP A 157 8.41 -10.81 23.40
CA ASP A 157 9.67 -10.33 23.97
C ASP A 157 10.44 -11.42 24.74
N LYS A 158 9.76 -12.52 25.10
CA LYS A 158 10.37 -13.64 25.82
C LYS A 158 11.07 -14.60 24.85
N PRO A 159 12.19 -15.25 25.26
CA PRO A 159 12.91 -16.21 24.42
C PRO A 159 12.04 -17.37 23.92
N GLN A 160 11.00 -17.72 24.67
CA GLN A 160 9.97 -18.66 24.26
C GLN A 160 8.60 -18.03 24.54
N PRO A 161 7.81 -17.69 23.51
CA PRO A 161 6.45 -17.20 23.71
C PRO A 161 5.56 -18.31 24.25
N ASP A 162 4.41 -17.97 24.83
CA ASP A 162 3.45 -18.96 25.37
C ASP A 162 2.90 -19.92 24.29
N ASP A 163 2.38 -21.07 24.72
CA ASP A 163 1.87 -22.12 23.80
C ASP A 163 0.79 -21.61 22.85
N ALA A 164 -0.12 -20.74 23.33
CA ALA A 164 -1.17 -20.18 22.49
C ALA A 164 -0.57 -19.32 21.36
N THR A 165 0.42 -18.50 21.68
CA THR A 165 1.14 -17.68 20.70
C THR A 165 1.96 -18.54 19.73
N ARG A 166 2.59 -19.63 20.20
CA ARG A 166 3.26 -20.61 19.34
C ARG A 166 2.30 -21.22 18.32
N VAL A 167 1.11 -21.63 18.77
CA VAL A 167 0.07 -22.19 17.89
C VAL A 167 -0.42 -21.16 16.87
N GLU A 168 -0.69 -19.92 17.28
CA GLU A 168 -1.11 -18.85 16.37
C GLU A 168 -0.05 -18.56 15.30
N PHE A 169 1.23 -18.56 15.68
CA PHE A 169 2.34 -18.35 14.74
C PHE A 169 2.50 -19.53 13.78
N ALA A 170 2.47 -20.77 14.27
CA ALA A 170 2.51 -21.96 13.42
C ALA A 170 1.35 -21.96 12.41
N THR A 171 0.14 -21.64 12.86
CA THR A 171 -1.05 -21.56 11.99
C THR A 171 -0.93 -20.44 10.94
N LEU A 172 -0.26 -19.32 11.27
CA LEU A 172 0.06 -18.28 10.29
C LEU A 172 0.97 -18.82 9.20
N ILE A 173 2.08 -19.45 9.58
CA ILE A 173 3.06 -20.00 8.64
C ILE A 173 2.43 -21.09 7.76
N GLU A 174 1.67 -22.01 8.35
CA GLU A 174 0.94 -23.06 7.60
C GLU A 174 -0.04 -22.46 6.60
N ALA A 175 -0.79 -21.41 6.97
CA ALA A 175 -1.71 -20.75 6.06
C ALA A 175 -0.98 -20.08 4.88
N ILE A 176 0.19 -19.49 5.12
CA ILE A 176 1.03 -18.88 4.08
C ILE A 176 1.58 -19.95 3.14
N LEU A 177 2.13 -21.03 3.69
CA LEU A 177 2.69 -22.14 2.90
C LEU A 177 1.62 -22.84 2.06
N LYS A 178 0.44 -23.08 2.64
CA LYS A 178 -0.70 -23.65 1.92
C LYS A 178 -1.07 -22.78 0.72
N ARG A 179 -1.22 -21.48 0.94
CA ARG A 179 -1.54 -20.51 -0.12
C ARG A 179 -0.47 -20.48 -1.22
N HIS A 180 0.82 -20.49 -0.85
CA HIS A 180 1.91 -20.50 -1.81
C HIS A 180 1.84 -21.72 -2.75
N GLY A 181 1.43 -22.87 -2.22
CA GLY A 181 1.24 -24.11 -2.99
C GLY A 181 -0.11 -24.22 -3.73
N GLU A 182 -1.05 -23.28 -3.57
CA GLU A 182 -2.36 -23.36 -4.21
C GLU A 182 -2.27 -23.11 -5.72
N VAL A 183 -2.81 -24.04 -6.50
CA VAL A 183 -2.96 -23.86 -7.94
C VAL A 183 -3.99 -22.75 -8.19
N LYS A 184 -3.53 -21.66 -8.82
CA LYS A 184 -4.41 -20.54 -9.20
C LYS A 184 -5.50 -21.05 -10.14
N ALA A 185 -6.74 -20.71 -9.82
CA ALA A 185 -7.87 -21.05 -10.68
C ALA A 185 -7.71 -20.41 -12.07
N ARG A 186 -8.30 -21.06 -13.09
CA ARG A 186 -8.33 -20.54 -14.47
C ARG A 186 -8.95 -19.14 -14.45
N PHE A 187 -8.36 -18.19 -15.17
CA PHE A 187 -8.95 -16.85 -15.26
C PHE A 187 -10.06 -16.81 -16.31
N VAL A 188 -11.27 -16.39 -15.90
CA VAL A 188 -12.38 -16.07 -16.82
C VAL A 188 -12.34 -14.58 -17.09
N GLU A 189 -12.41 -14.19 -18.37
CA GLU A 189 -12.21 -12.80 -18.76
C GLU A 189 -13.46 -11.95 -18.53
N PRO A 190 -13.33 -10.82 -17.80
CA PRO A 190 -14.36 -9.80 -17.78
C PRO A 190 -14.30 -8.95 -19.07
N ILE A 191 -15.47 -8.65 -19.63
CA ILE A 191 -15.64 -7.79 -20.80
C ILE A 191 -16.23 -6.46 -20.31
N PHE A 192 -15.51 -5.36 -20.57
CA PHE A 192 -15.87 -4.02 -20.10
C PHE A 192 -16.41 -3.13 -21.22
N ASP A 193 -17.27 -2.18 -20.84
CA ASP A 193 -17.69 -1.07 -21.69
C ASP A 193 -16.75 0.14 -21.47
N TYR A 194 -15.79 0.29 -22.37
CA TYR A 194 -14.79 1.36 -22.28
C TYR A 194 -15.34 2.76 -22.53
N GLU A 195 -16.59 2.92 -23.00
CA GLU A 195 -17.22 4.24 -23.13
C GLU A 195 -17.38 4.91 -21.76
N LEU A 196 -17.60 4.11 -20.71
CA LEU A 196 -17.75 4.59 -19.33
C LEU A 196 -16.42 4.94 -18.65
N LEU A 197 -15.28 4.51 -19.21
CA LEU A 197 -13.96 4.66 -18.58
C LEU A 197 -13.62 6.14 -18.28
N ALA A 198 -13.98 7.04 -19.20
CA ALA A 198 -13.66 8.46 -19.07
C ALA A 198 -14.24 9.08 -17.79
N GLY A 199 -15.48 8.72 -17.43
CA GLY A 199 -16.15 9.26 -16.24
C GLY A 199 -15.42 8.90 -14.95
N PHE A 200 -14.88 7.68 -14.86
CA PHE A 200 -14.10 7.24 -13.71
C PHE A 200 -12.76 7.97 -13.59
N LEU A 201 -12.09 8.24 -14.72
CA LEU A 201 -10.78 8.89 -14.72
C LEU A 201 -10.84 10.38 -14.35
N VAL A 202 -11.93 11.10 -14.70
CA VAL A 202 -12.10 12.53 -14.33
C VAL A 202 -12.00 12.72 -12.81
N ASN A 203 -12.61 11.82 -12.04
CA ASN A 203 -12.63 11.90 -10.59
C ASN A 203 -11.23 11.74 -9.99
N ALA A 204 -10.43 10.82 -10.55
CA ALA A 204 -9.06 10.58 -10.09
C ALA A 204 -8.16 11.80 -10.33
N THR A 205 -8.12 12.30 -11.57
CA THR A 205 -7.22 13.42 -11.91
C THR A 205 -7.63 14.71 -11.23
N THR A 206 -8.93 14.99 -11.13
CA THR A 206 -9.44 16.20 -10.47
C THR A 206 -9.13 16.21 -8.97
N SER A 207 -9.33 15.08 -8.29
CA SER A 207 -9.03 14.93 -6.85
C SER A 207 -7.56 15.17 -6.55
N LEU A 208 -6.65 14.58 -7.34
CA LEU A 208 -5.21 14.75 -7.18
C LEU A 208 -4.80 16.21 -7.40
N ARG A 209 -5.21 16.81 -8.53
CA ARG A 209 -4.88 18.20 -8.86
C ARG A 209 -5.32 19.16 -7.77
N ARG A 210 -6.54 18.99 -7.24
CA ARG A 210 -7.05 19.82 -6.15
C ARG A 210 -6.20 19.68 -4.89
N ALA A 211 -5.91 18.45 -4.47
CA ALA A 211 -5.08 18.20 -3.29
C ALA A 211 -3.69 18.82 -3.41
N TRP A 212 -3.06 18.71 -4.59
CA TRP A 212 -1.75 19.27 -4.86
C TRP A 212 -1.75 20.78 -5.09
N GLY A 213 -2.86 21.36 -5.57
CA GLY A 213 -3.09 22.80 -5.59
C GLY A 213 -3.07 23.40 -4.18
N ASP A 214 -3.79 22.78 -3.25
CA ASP A 214 -3.82 23.23 -1.85
C ASP A 214 -2.46 23.01 -1.14
N TYR A 215 -1.80 21.88 -1.42
CA TYR A 215 -0.48 21.58 -0.87
C TYR A 215 0.58 22.59 -1.34
N THR A 216 0.67 22.85 -2.64
CA THR A 216 1.69 23.75 -3.19
C THR A 216 1.50 25.20 -2.73
N GLN A 217 0.28 25.61 -2.39
CA GLN A 217 0.03 26.92 -1.78
C GLN A 217 0.48 27.01 -0.32
N SER A 218 0.47 25.89 0.40
CA SER A 218 0.87 25.78 1.80
C SER A 218 2.31 25.24 1.95
N GLY A 219 2.88 25.25 3.16
CA GLY A 219 4.19 24.63 3.42
C GLY A 219 5.43 25.53 3.21
N ALA A 220 6.49 25.19 3.95
CA ALA A 220 7.74 25.95 3.97
C ALA A 220 8.59 25.69 2.71
N TRP A 221 9.32 26.71 2.27
CA TRP A 221 10.23 26.64 1.12
C TRP A 221 11.22 25.46 1.22
N GLN A 222 11.79 25.22 2.40
CA GLN A 222 12.75 24.12 2.61
C GLN A 222 12.11 22.76 2.35
N THR A 223 10.83 22.57 2.68
CA THR A 223 10.10 21.32 2.44
C THR A 223 9.90 21.09 0.95
N HIS A 224 9.40 22.10 0.22
CA HIS A 224 9.20 22.05 -1.23
C HIS A 224 10.51 21.78 -1.96
N ARG A 225 11.59 22.45 -1.54
CA ARG A 225 12.91 22.27 -2.14
C ARG A 225 13.46 20.86 -1.90
N ALA A 226 13.39 20.35 -0.67
CA ALA A 226 13.83 19.00 -0.36
C ALA A 226 13.00 17.93 -1.11
N PHE A 227 11.70 18.15 -1.25
CA PHE A 227 10.82 17.32 -2.06
C PHE A 227 11.23 17.32 -3.54
N ALA A 228 11.40 18.49 -4.15
CA ALA A 228 11.83 18.61 -5.56
C ALA A 228 13.17 17.91 -5.83
N TYR A 229 14.16 18.04 -4.94
CA TYR A 229 15.41 17.28 -5.04
C TYR A 229 15.20 15.77 -5.05
N ARG A 230 14.35 15.27 -4.15
CA ARG A 230 14.09 13.82 -4.08
C ARG A 230 13.39 13.31 -5.34
N MET A 231 12.42 14.06 -5.86
CA MET A 231 11.76 13.71 -7.12
C MET A 231 12.76 13.75 -8.29
N SER A 232 13.68 14.72 -8.32
CA SER A 232 14.76 14.75 -9.32
C SER A 232 15.67 13.52 -9.26
N TRP A 233 15.81 12.90 -8.09
CA TRP A 233 16.52 11.62 -7.94
C TRP A 233 15.64 10.39 -8.16
N ARG A 234 14.45 10.56 -8.76
CA ARG A 234 13.44 9.51 -8.99
C ARG A 234 13.02 8.79 -7.71
N GLN A 235 13.01 9.49 -6.58
CA GLN A 235 12.37 8.99 -5.38
C GLN A 235 10.86 9.27 -5.46
N ASP A 236 10.05 8.34 -4.96
CA ASP A 236 8.58 8.44 -5.05
C ASP A 236 7.96 9.45 -4.08
N GLU A 237 8.70 9.85 -3.03
CA GLU A 237 8.13 10.61 -1.91
C GLU A 237 9.12 11.39 -1.04
N PHE A 238 8.57 12.29 -0.23
CA PHE A 238 9.25 12.93 0.91
C PHE A 238 8.27 13.17 2.07
N ARG A 239 8.47 12.51 3.21
CA ARG A 239 7.57 12.60 4.38
C ARG A 239 6.12 12.25 4.00
N TRP A 240 5.17 13.14 4.27
CA TRP A 240 3.76 12.98 3.89
C TRP A 240 3.47 13.31 2.42
N LEU A 241 4.48 13.65 1.60
CA LEU A 241 4.31 14.02 0.19
C LEU A 241 4.57 12.80 -0.68
N LYS A 242 3.50 12.16 -1.13
CA LYS A 242 3.56 10.85 -1.77
C LYS A 242 2.80 10.87 -3.11
N PRO A 243 3.17 11.73 -4.08
CA PRO A 243 2.39 11.95 -5.31
C PRO A 243 2.13 10.66 -6.08
N VAL A 244 3.15 9.79 -6.16
CA VAL A 244 3.05 8.51 -6.86
C VAL A 244 2.03 7.59 -6.19
N ALA A 245 2.10 7.44 -4.86
CA ALA A 245 1.17 6.60 -4.12
C ALA A 245 -0.26 7.18 -4.13
N GLU A 246 -0.40 8.49 -3.91
CA GLU A 246 -1.67 9.21 -3.90
C GLU A 246 -2.39 9.09 -5.24
N PHE A 247 -1.67 9.32 -6.35
CA PHE A 247 -2.28 9.22 -7.66
C PHE A 247 -2.63 7.78 -8.02
N THR A 248 -1.76 6.82 -7.68
CA THR A 248 -2.04 5.38 -7.88
C THR A 248 -3.32 4.96 -7.15
N ILE A 249 -3.44 5.28 -5.86
CA ILE A 249 -4.65 4.96 -5.08
C ILE A 249 -5.87 5.70 -5.63
N SER A 250 -5.73 6.98 -6.01
CA SER A 250 -6.83 7.74 -6.60
C SER A 250 -7.35 7.09 -7.89
N LEU A 251 -6.46 6.63 -8.78
CA LEU A 251 -6.84 5.90 -10.00
C LEU A 251 -7.49 4.55 -9.68
N VAL A 252 -6.88 3.76 -8.80
CA VAL A 252 -7.38 2.43 -8.42
C VAL A 252 -8.78 2.54 -7.82
N THR A 253 -8.98 3.46 -6.87
CA THR A 253 -10.27 3.68 -6.22
C THR A 253 -11.32 4.18 -7.21
N SER A 254 -10.94 5.11 -8.10
CA SER A 254 -11.88 5.62 -9.11
C SER A 254 -12.26 4.55 -10.15
N LEU A 255 -11.35 3.64 -10.49
CA LEU A 255 -11.60 2.54 -11.43
C LEU A 255 -12.28 1.33 -10.78
N ARG A 256 -12.35 1.26 -9.44
CA ARG A 256 -12.91 0.11 -8.72
C ARG A 256 -14.34 -0.24 -9.15
N PRO A 257 -15.29 0.70 -9.32
CA PRO A 257 -16.64 0.36 -9.78
C PRO A 257 -16.65 -0.18 -11.21
N PHE A 258 -15.78 0.34 -12.09
CA PHE A 258 -15.62 -0.13 -13.46
C PHE A 258 -15.11 -1.59 -13.50
N VAL A 259 -14.04 -1.88 -12.77
CA VAL A 259 -13.43 -3.22 -12.73
C VAL A 259 -14.32 -4.25 -12.05
N SER A 260 -15.08 -3.84 -11.03
CA SER A 260 -15.93 -4.76 -10.25
C SER A 260 -17.25 -5.10 -10.94
N ASN A 261 -17.68 -4.31 -11.93
CA ASN A 261 -18.96 -4.49 -12.62
C ASN A 261 -18.75 -4.58 -14.14
N PRO A 262 -18.16 -5.69 -14.64
CA PRO A 262 -18.02 -5.89 -16.08
C PRO A 262 -19.39 -6.00 -16.76
N LEU A 263 -19.46 -5.58 -18.02
CA LEU A 263 -20.66 -5.68 -18.86
C LEU A 263 -21.13 -7.14 -18.98
N ARG A 264 -20.17 -8.05 -19.18
CA ARG A 264 -20.40 -9.50 -19.21
C ARG A 264 -19.10 -10.24 -18.97
N TRP A 265 -19.20 -11.56 -18.80
CA TRP A 265 -18.05 -12.47 -18.72
C TRP A 265 -17.89 -13.24 -20.03
N SER A 266 -16.68 -13.66 -20.36
CA SER A 266 -16.40 -14.44 -21.56
C SER A 266 -17.06 -15.82 -21.54
N GLU A 267 -17.23 -16.38 -20.34
CA GLU A 267 -17.80 -17.71 -20.08
C GLU A 267 -18.70 -17.65 -18.83
N GLU A 268 -19.63 -18.59 -18.70
CA GLU A 268 -20.45 -18.73 -17.49
C GLU A 268 -19.60 -19.27 -16.34
N THR A 269 -19.74 -18.66 -15.15
CA THR A 269 -18.98 -19.06 -13.97
C THR A 269 -19.66 -18.60 -12.69
N THR A 270 -19.28 -19.20 -11.56
CA THR A 270 -19.86 -18.92 -10.25
C THR A 270 -19.48 -17.53 -9.75
N GLU A 271 -20.31 -16.95 -8.89
CA GLU A 271 -20.02 -15.65 -8.27
C GLU A 271 -18.71 -15.64 -7.49
N ALA A 272 -18.42 -16.72 -6.75
CA ALA A 272 -17.16 -16.88 -6.02
C ALA A 272 -15.95 -16.82 -6.94
N HIS A 273 -16.03 -17.48 -8.11
CA HIS A 273 -14.95 -17.47 -9.09
C HIS A 273 -14.82 -16.13 -9.83
N ARG A 274 -15.94 -15.43 -10.09
CA ARG A 274 -15.93 -14.05 -10.59
C ARG A 274 -15.20 -13.12 -9.62
N LYS A 275 -15.49 -13.22 -8.31
CA LYS A 275 -14.81 -12.44 -7.26
C LYS A 275 -13.30 -12.68 -7.28
N ASP A 276 -12.86 -13.95 -7.36
CA ASP A 276 -11.43 -14.28 -7.46
C ASP A 276 -10.77 -13.68 -8.71
N CYS A 277 -11.42 -13.78 -9.88
CA CYS A 277 -10.93 -13.17 -11.11
C CYS A 277 -10.83 -11.63 -11.00
N VAL A 278 -11.84 -10.97 -10.42
CA VAL A 278 -11.82 -9.52 -10.19
C VAL A 278 -10.67 -9.13 -9.27
N GLU A 279 -10.46 -9.82 -8.14
CA GLU A 279 -9.37 -9.50 -7.21
C GLU A 279 -8.00 -9.71 -7.84
N ARG A 280 -7.83 -10.78 -8.63
CA ARG A 280 -6.61 -11.00 -9.42
C ARG A 280 -6.39 -9.84 -10.41
N LEU A 281 -7.42 -9.41 -11.13
CA LEU A 281 -7.33 -8.32 -12.09
C LEU A 281 -7.04 -6.97 -11.41
N LYS A 282 -7.69 -6.67 -10.27
CA LYS A 282 -7.40 -5.46 -9.48
C LYS A 282 -5.94 -5.38 -9.10
N ARG A 283 -5.37 -6.49 -8.60
CA ARG A 283 -3.94 -6.56 -8.24
C ARG A 283 -3.03 -6.24 -9.43
N GLU A 284 -3.28 -6.86 -10.58
CA GLU A 284 -2.49 -6.57 -11.79
C GLU A 284 -2.65 -5.11 -12.24
N ILE A 285 -3.89 -4.58 -12.25
CA ILE A 285 -4.16 -3.18 -12.59
C ILE A 285 -3.43 -2.24 -11.64
N SER A 286 -3.53 -2.43 -10.32
CA SER A 286 -2.85 -1.57 -9.34
C SER A 286 -1.34 -1.53 -9.55
N GLN A 287 -0.74 -2.65 -9.94
CA GLN A 287 0.71 -2.74 -10.20
C GLN A 287 1.12 -2.04 -11.49
N GLU A 288 0.36 -2.21 -12.57
CA GLU A 288 0.66 -1.51 -13.82
C GLU A 288 0.34 -0.02 -13.72
N LEU A 289 -0.69 0.37 -12.97
CA LEU A 289 -0.97 1.77 -12.67
C LEU A 289 0.13 2.41 -11.82
N LEU A 290 0.68 1.71 -10.83
CA LEU A 290 1.81 2.24 -10.05
C LEU A 290 3.01 2.58 -10.94
N ARG A 291 3.34 1.69 -11.89
CA ARG A 291 4.42 1.93 -12.86
C ARG A 291 4.10 3.06 -13.82
N PHE A 292 2.88 3.06 -14.35
CA PHE A 292 2.40 4.13 -15.24
C PHE A 292 2.51 5.48 -14.53
N VAL A 293 2.01 5.59 -13.31
CA VAL A 293 2.08 6.82 -12.50
C VAL A 293 3.52 7.24 -12.22
N ARG A 294 4.43 6.30 -11.90
CA ARG A 294 5.86 6.63 -11.75
C ARG A 294 6.44 7.22 -13.03
N ASN A 295 6.12 6.63 -14.18
CA ASN A 295 6.56 7.16 -15.47
C ASN A 295 6.05 8.60 -15.67
N GLU A 296 4.74 8.82 -15.53
CA GLU A 296 4.11 10.13 -15.74
C GLU A 296 4.61 11.19 -14.75
N VAL A 297 4.77 10.84 -13.47
CA VAL A 297 5.10 11.81 -12.42
C VAL A 297 6.60 12.04 -12.31
N LEU A 298 7.44 11.04 -12.53
CA LEU A 298 8.88 11.13 -12.28
C LEU A 298 9.70 11.15 -13.57
N ASP A 299 9.47 10.21 -14.48
CA ASP A 299 10.37 10.00 -15.62
C ASP A 299 10.10 10.99 -16.76
N GLU A 300 8.83 11.17 -17.17
CA GLU A 300 8.46 12.16 -18.19
C GLU A 300 8.71 13.61 -17.72
N GLU A 301 8.65 13.82 -16.41
CA GLU A 301 8.76 15.14 -15.77
C GLU A 301 10.14 15.37 -15.12
N HIS A 302 11.12 14.49 -15.40
CA HIS A 302 12.43 14.51 -14.75
C HIS A 302 13.15 15.86 -14.89
N ASP A 303 13.20 16.40 -16.11
CA ASP A 303 13.85 17.68 -16.38
C ASP A 303 13.16 18.85 -15.64
N ASN A 304 11.82 18.78 -15.52
CA ASN A 304 11.04 19.76 -14.77
C ASN A 304 11.32 19.67 -13.26
N TRP A 305 11.53 18.47 -12.72
CA TRP A 305 11.96 18.27 -11.34
C TRP A 305 13.37 18.79 -11.08
N GLU A 306 14.32 18.53 -11.98
CA GLU A 306 15.68 19.08 -11.89
C GLU A 306 15.66 20.60 -11.89
N ALA A 307 14.95 21.20 -12.85
CA ALA A 307 14.80 22.65 -12.92
C ALA A 307 14.17 23.25 -11.65
N ALA A 308 13.14 22.60 -11.08
CA ALA A 308 12.53 23.04 -9.83
C ALA A 308 13.50 22.94 -8.63
N ALA A 309 14.29 21.87 -8.56
CA ALA A 309 15.27 21.64 -7.50
C ALA A 309 16.46 22.62 -7.56
N GLU A 310 16.80 23.11 -8.75
CA GLU A 310 17.91 24.03 -8.98
C GLU A 310 17.61 25.49 -8.65
N LEU A 311 16.34 25.89 -8.51
CA LEU A 311 15.96 27.27 -8.19
C LEU A 311 16.71 27.86 -6.97
N ARG A 312 17.26 29.07 -7.12
CA ARG A 312 17.96 29.84 -6.08
C ARG A 312 17.56 31.31 -6.10
N GLY A 313 17.65 31.96 -4.93
CA GLY A 313 17.51 33.40 -4.81
C GLY A 313 16.20 33.84 -4.16
N ARG A 314 15.97 35.16 -4.12
CA ARG A 314 14.73 35.74 -3.59
C ARG A 314 13.61 35.60 -4.62
N GLY A 315 12.39 35.31 -4.16
CA GLY A 315 11.20 35.23 -5.03
C GLY A 315 10.93 33.84 -5.64
N THR A 316 11.87 32.90 -5.52
CA THR A 316 11.74 31.56 -6.12
C THR A 316 10.70 30.67 -5.46
N THR A 317 10.20 31.02 -4.26
CA THR A 317 9.15 30.26 -3.55
C THR A 317 7.90 30.08 -4.39
N SER A 318 7.37 31.17 -4.94
CA SER A 318 6.16 31.11 -5.75
C SER A 318 6.39 30.36 -7.06
N GLU A 319 7.59 30.49 -7.63
CA GLU A 319 7.97 29.81 -8.86
C GLU A 319 8.08 28.29 -8.68
N MET A 320 8.78 27.82 -7.65
CA MET A 320 8.90 26.38 -7.36
C MET A 320 7.53 25.75 -7.10
N ARG A 321 6.67 26.41 -6.31
CA ARG A 321 5.32 25.94 -6.04
C ARG A 321 4.51 25.78 -7.33
N ARG A 322 4.62 26.77 -8.23
CA ARG A 322 4.02 26.71 -9.56
C ARG A 322 4.59 25.56 -10.39
N MET A 323 5.90 25.34 -10.39
CA MET A 323 6.54 24.24 -11.12
C MET A 323 6.06 22.88 -10.60
N ILE A 324 6.09 22.65 -9.28
CA ILE A 324 5.59 21.42 -8.66
C ILE A 324 4.12 21.19 -9.04
N HIS A 325 3.28 22.21 -8.92
CA HIS A 325 1.86 22.09 -9.27
C HIS A 325 1.65 21.76 -10.75
N ASN A 326 2.42 22.40 -11.63
CA ASN A 326 2.35 22.16 -13.07
C ASN A 326 2.74 20.72 -13.43
N ILE A 327 3.83 20.20 -12.86
CA ILE A 327 4.27 18.82 -13.06
C ILE A 327 3.12 17.84 -12.71
N ILE A 328 2.50 18.03 -11.54
CA ILE A 328 1.37 17.17 -11.12
C ILE A 328 0.16 17.32 -12.06
N CYS A 329 -0.12 18.53 -12.56
CA CYS A 329 -1.23 18.73 -13.50
C CYS A 329 -0.95 18.17 -14.90
N THR A 330 0.31 18.11 -15.34
CA THR A 330 0.69 17.43 -16.59
C THR A 330 0.50 15.92 -16.47
N ALA A 331 1.00 15.33 -15.36
CA ALA A 331 0.87 13.90 -15.09
C ALA A 331 -0.58 13.45 -14.83
N ALA A 332 -1.40 14.31 -14.22
CA ALA A 332 -2.82 14.07 -13.97
C ALA A 332 -3.68 15.06 -14.77
N PRO A 333 -3.84 14.85 -16.10
CA PRO A 333 -4.38 15.88 -16.96
C PRO A 333 -5.89 16.10 -16.79
N GLU A 334 -6.33 17.29 -17.16
CA GLU A 334 -7.75 17.51 -17.47
C GLU A 334 -8.15 16.63 -18.65
N LEU A 335 -9.29 15.94 -18.54
CA LEU A 335 -9.72 15.00 -19.57
C LEU A 335 -10.42 15.68 -20.76
N THR A 336 -9.89 16.81 -21.19
CA THR A 336 -10.29 17.62 -22.34
C THR A 336 -9.14 17.69 -23.36
N GLY A 337 -9.44 17.68 -24.67
CA GLY A 337 -8.43 17.78 -25.73
C GLY A 337 -7.63 16.50 -26.02
N GLU A 338 -6.49 16.65 -26.69
CA GLU A 338 -5.69 15.53 -27.24
C GLU A 338 -4.90 14.77 -26.16
N HIS A 339 -4.30 15.49 -25.19
CA HIS A 339 -3.56 14.87 -24.07
C HIS A 339 -4.45 13.94 -23.25
N ALA A 340 -5.71 14.33 -23.04
CA ALA A 340 -6.73 13.50 -22.40
C ALA A 340 -6.98 12.18 -23.15
N LYS A 341 -6.96 12.20 -24.47
CA LYS A 341 -7.17 11.02 -25.31
C LYS A 341 -5.99 10.05 -25.15
N GLN A 342 -4.77 10.56 -25.21
CA GLN A 342 -3.55 9.78 -24.99
C GLN A 342 -3.54 9.12 -23.60
N PHE A 343 -3.85 9.89 -22.54
CA PHE A 343 -3.97 9.36 -21.19
C PHE A 343 -5.04 8.26 -21.09
N LYS A 344 -6.23 8.48 -21.66
CA LYS A 344 -7.32 7.48 -21.68
C LYS A 344 -6.92 6.21 -22.42
N ASP A 345 -6.28 6.35 -23.58
CA ASP A 345 -5.82 5.21 -24.39
C ASP A 345 -4.70 4.43 -23.68
N ALA A 346 -3.80 5.12 -22.96
CA ALA A 346 -2.78 4.50 -22.13
C ALA A 346 -3.39 3.67 -21.01
N ILE A 347 -4.36 4.21 -20.25
CA ILE A 347 -5.06 3.47 -19.20
C ILE A 347 -5.84 2.27 -19.78
N LYS A 348 -6.52 2.45 -20.91
CA LYS A 348 -7.23 1.36 -21.60
C LYS A 348 -6.27 0.25 -22.01
N SER A 349 -5.11 0.61 -22.58
CA SER A 349 -4.06 -0.34 -22.95
C SER A 349 -3.53 -1.09 -21.73
N THR A 350 -3.31 -0.39 -20.62
CA THR A 350 -2.91 -0.95 -19.33
C THR A 350 -3.91 -2.00 -18.84
N ILE A 351 -5.21 -1.69 -18.80
CA ILE A 351 -6.25 -2.65 -18.39
C ILE A 351 -6.26 -3.87 -19.31
N GLY A 352 -6.21 -3.66 -20.64
CA GLY A 352 -6.15 -4.76 -21.60
C GLY A 352 -4.90 -5.65 -21.44
N SER A 353 -3.75 -5.06 -21.10
CA SER A 353 -2.51 -5.77 -20.80
C SER A 353 -2.64 -6.62 -19.52
N CYS A 354 -3.28 -6.07 -18.48
CA CYS A 354 -3.54 -6.80 -17.24
C CYS A 354 -4.44 -8.02 -17.47
N ILE A 355 -5.50 -7.88 -18.28
CA ILE A 355 -6.38 -9.00 -18.64
C ILE A 355 -5.58 -10.12 -19.34
N ARG A 356 -4.67 -9.78 -20.26
CA ARG A 356 -3.79 -10.75 -20.92
C ARG A 356 -2.86 -11.45 -19.91
N LYS A 357 -2.20 -10.70 -19.02
CA LYS A 357 -1.34 -11.25 -17.95
C LYS A 357 -2.11 -12.20 -17.02
N CYS A 358 -3.37 -11.90 -16.74
CA CYS A 358 -4.21 -12.78 -15.93
C CYS A 358 -4.55 -14.11 -16.61
N LYS A 359 -4.61 -14.16 -17.94
CA LYS A 359 -4.89 -15.40 -18.69
C LYS A 359 -3.73 -16.40 -18.68
N GLY A 360 -2.49 -15.91 -18.55
CA GLY A 360 -1.26 -16.69 -18.71
C GLY A 360 -0.51 -16.22 -19.93
#